data_AF-A0A958DGZ2-F1
#
_entry.id   AF-A0A958DGZ2-F1
#
_cell.length_a   1.000
_cell.length_b   1.000
_cell.length_c   1.000
_cell.angle_alpha   90.00
_cell.angle_beta   90.00
_cell.angle_gamma   90.00
#
_symmetry.space_group_name_H-M   'P 1'
#
loop_
_entity.id
_entity.type
_entity.pdbx_description
1 polymer ?
#
loop_
_entity_poly.entity_id
_entity_poly.type
_entity_poly.pdbx_seq_one_letter_code
_entity_poly.pdbx_strand_id
1 'polypeptide(L)'
;SVYYPSAIEPWGTQVNFQNPGFDPLAYAIEQAHARGLEFHAWFNTFESRFRYPGTPSQLHPEWICRDQDGIQMPDEIAWLSPGLPAVREYLKSVAMEIVTNYDVDGVHLDFVRWSEHVNSDDAVRLAMENLENQNLPDGWISEAQDELMKNNSSGRYLYDVDHPYSAGVPSGYGSWEEWWRASVTALVSELHTAIQGVKPWVRLSPAALGRYNWGGWQGYGSVYQDAALWLNQGYIDQIAGMHYHWSSAGDIYDVLEGGCPSCWSQFIQPAILAGRHYTVGLFSDNFASSNLFGRHQSIIDTIRSVTWADGVQFFSYGSWRDENYWQTAKELFFQTKTKIRATGLISTAVPDAPTLSLNKLDSLNYEITVTPAPSVTENHWFAIYRSEDANLDVNSDAIIQIRFGDAPVSYTDSFDGLQNFNGTYWYFATNLNRYWNESAVSNAAQSDPIPSFAPEVTGTVPAEGDTLPVQNSLTVTFTKSMDVNSFQNAITFNPAAAISELTWSDHDRVLTINPDGDLQFNTAYSMTMAGSVTDVNGRPLAGGPFVLNFQT
;
A
#
# COMPACT_ATOMS: atom_id res chain seq x y z
N SER A 1 -7.64 8.00 -23.13
CA SER A 1 -6.32 7.75 -23.76
C SER A 1 -5.57 6.70 -22.94
N VAL A 2 -4.52 6.08 -23.50
CA VAL A 2 -3.84 4.91 -22.90
C VAL A 2 -2.30 4.94 -23.02
N TYR A 3 -1.63 4.06 -22.28
CA TYR A 3 -0.18 3.82 -22.33
C TYR A 3 0.15 2.39 -22.76
N TYR A 4 -0.52 1.91 -23.80
CA TYR A 4 -0.27 0.65 -24.47
C TYR A 4 -0.80 0.72 -25.92
N PRO A 5 -0.38 -0.16 -26.84
CA PRO A 5 -0.94 -0.24 -28.18
C PRO A 5 -2.42 -0.67 -28.15
N SER A 6 -3.32 0.30 -28.24
CA SER A 6 -4.77 0.07 -28.25
C SER A 6 -5.38 0.23 -29.65
N ALA A 7 -6.40 -0.57 -29.94
CA ALA A 7 -7.26 -0.41 -31.11
C ALA A 7 -8.45 0.53 -30.84
N ILE A 8 -8.67 0.92 -29.58
CA ILE A 8 -9.86 1.64 -29.11
C ILE A 8 -9.51 3.08 -28.71
N GLU A 9 -8.43 3.27 -27.95
CA GLU A 9 -8.05 4.54 -27.33
C GLU A 9 -6.75 5.11 -27.94
N PRO A 10 -6.64 6.44 -28.13
CA PRO A 10 -5.38 7.06 -28.53
C PRO A 10 -4.34 7.01 -27.40
N TRP A 11 -3.07 7.11 -27.78
CA TRP A 11 -1.95 7.29 -26.85
C TRP A 11 -2.13 8.54 -25.97
N GLY A 12 -1.68 8.47 -24.71
CA GLY A 12 -1.77 9.56 -23.74
C GLY A 12 -0.84 10.75 -23.99
N THR A 13 -1.07 11.83 -23.25
CA THR A 13 -0.34 13.09 -23.37
C THR A 13 1.13 12.97 -22.96
N GLN A 14 1.47 12.08 -22.03
CA GLN A 14 2.83 11.84 -21.52
C GLN A 14 3.78 11.32 -22.62
N VAL A 15 3.22 10.76 -23.69
CA VAL A 15 3.96 10.31 -24.89
C VAL A 15 3.61 11.15 -26.12
N ASN A 16 3.08 12.37 -25.91
CA ASN A 16 2.66 13.29 -26.96
C ASN A 16 1.70 12.67 -27.99
N PHE A 17 0.79 11.79 -27.55
CA PHE A 17 -0.17 11.08 -28.40
C PHE A 17 0.50 10.20 -29.49
N GLN A 18 1.75 9.80 -29.29
CA GLN A 18 2.52 8.99 -30.25
C GLN A 18 2.99 7.69 -29.61
N ASN A 19 3.16 6.67 -30.45
CA ASN A 19 3.78 5.41 -30.03
C ASN A 19 5.23 5.69 -29.58
N PRO A 20 5.59 5.41 -28.31
CA PRO A 20 6.93 5.69 -27.78
C PRO A 20 8.01 4.70 -28.27
N GLY A 21 7.67 3.75 -29.13
CA GLY A 21 8.59 2.75 -29.70
C GLY A 21 8.70 1.45 -28.90
N PHE A 22 7.94 1.33 -27.81
CA PHE A 22 7.80 0.13 -26.99
C PHE A 22 6.40 0.09 -26.36
N ASP A 23 6.03 -1.04 -25.75
CA ASP A 23 4.77 -1.19 -24.99
C ASP A 23 5.02 -0.94 -23.49
N PRO A 24 4.59 0.20 -22.93
CA PRO A 24 4.84 0.53 -21.52
C PRO A 24 4.10 -0.39 -20.55
N LEU A 25 2.88 -0.83 -20.87
CA LEU A 25 2.07 -1.69 -20.01
C LEU A 25 2.69 -3.09 -19.92
N ALA A 26 3.08 -3.69 -21.06
CA ALA A 26 3.76 -4.98 -21.07
C ALA A 26 5.05 -4.94 -20.24
N TYR A 27 5.86 -3.89 -20.42
CA TYR A 27 7.10 -3.72 -19.65
C TYR A 27 6.83 -3.59 -18.14
N ALA A 28 5.82 -2.81 -17.76
CA ALA A 28 5.49 -2.62 -16.34
C ALA A 28 5.04 -3.93 -15.67
N ILE A 29 4.23 -4.74 -16.35
CA ILE A 29 3.80 -6.06 -15.88
C ILE A 29 5.01 -6.99 -15.71
N GLU A 30 5.86 -7.11 -16.73
CA GLU A 30 7.06 -7.94 -16.68
C GLU A 30 7.97 -7.55 -15.50
N GLN A 31 8.19 -6.26 -15.30
CA GLN A 31 9.04 -5.77 -14.21
C GLN A 31 8.42 -5.97 -12.83
N ALA A 32 7.10 -5.89 -12.69
CA ALA A 32 6.39 -6.17 -11.44
C ALA A 32 6.51 -7.66 -11.07
N HIS A 33 6.17 -8.54 -12.02
CA HIS A 33 6.24 -10.00 -11.86
C HIS A 33 7.66 -10.49 -11.55
N ALA A 34 8.67 -9.97 -12.24
CA ALA A 34 10.08 -10.29 -11.97
C ALA A 34 10.51 -9.93 -10.53
N ARG A 35 9.80 -9.01 -9.87
CA ARG A 35 10.04 -8.56 -8.49
C ARG A 35 9.11 -9.21 -7.47
N GLY A 36 8.26 -10.15 -7.89
CA GLY A 36 7.29 -10.80 -7.00
C GLY A 36 6.14 -9.87 -6.59
N LEU A 37 5.77 -8.94 -7.48
CA LEU A 37 4.67 -7.99 -7.26
C LEU A 37 3.55 -8.28 -8.24
N GLU A 38 2.31 -8.16 -7.77
CA GLU A 38 1.15 -8.07 -8.66
C GLU A 38 1.12 -6.71 -9.39
N PHE A 39 0.53 -6.71 -10.58
CA PHE A 39 0.23 -5.53 -11.38
C PHE A 39 -1.29 -5.40 -11.60
N HIS A 40 -1.87 -4.31 -11.10
CA HIS A 40 -3.27 -3.96 -11.31
C HIS A 40 -3.35 -2.79 -12.28
N ALA A 41 -4.00 -2.97 -13.43
CA ALA A 41 -4.14 -1.94 -14.44
C ALA A 41 -5.17 -0.89 -13.98
N TRP A 42 -4.70 0.32 -13.69
CA TRP A 42 -5.53 1.45 -13.29
C TRP A 42 -6.21 2.09 -14.51
N PHE A 43 -7.51 2.37 -14.36
CA PHE A 43 -8.40 2.88 -15.39
C PHE A 43 -9.34 3.96 -14.83
N ASN A 44 -9.33 5.17 -15.41
CA ASN A 44 -10.37 6.17 -15.16
C ASN A 44 -11.63 5.80 -15.94
N THR A 45 -12.77 5.76 -15.25
CA THR A 45 -13.99 5.16 -15.79
C THR A 45 -14.84 6.16 -16.58
N PHE A 46 -15.57 7.04 -15.92
CA PHE A 46 -16.51 7.94 -16.62
C PHE A 46 -15.91 9.32 -16.93
N GLU A 47 -14.79 9.65 -16.32
CA GLU A 47 -14.11 10.92 -16.54
C GLU A 47 -13.46 10.97 -17.93
N SER A 48 -13.73 12.03 -18.70
CA SER A 48 -13.19 12.22 -20.06
C SER A 48 -12.84 13.69 -20.33
N ARG A 49 -12.13 14.30 -19.36
CA ARG A 49 -11.69 15.70 -19.40
C ARG A 49 -10.82 15.99 -20.63
N PHE A 50 -10.86 17.25 -21.04
CA PHE A 50 -10.08 17.81 -22.15
C PHE A 50 -10.32 17.07 -23.46
N ARG A 51 -11.39 17.45 -24.17
CA ARG A 51 -11.71 16.88 -25.49
C ARG A 51 -10.54 17.07 -26.47
N TYR A 52 -9.98 15.96 -26.96
CA TYR A 52 -8.91 15.93 -27.97
C TYR A 52 -9.28 15.01 -29.15
N PRO A 53 -8.63 15.15 -30.32
CA PRO A 53 -8.83 14.24 -31.44
C PRO A 53 -8.73 12.75 -31.07
N GLY A 54 -9.81 12.00 -31.26
CA GLY A 54 -9.88 10.57 -31.00
C GLY A 54 -10.34 10.17 -29.59
N THR A 55 -10.61 11.11 -28.69
CA THR A 55 -11.19 10.78 -27.37
C THR A 55 -12.68 10.44 -27.50
N PRO A 56 -13.24 9.60 -26.60
CA PRO A 56 -14.67 9.28 -26.64
C PRO A 56 -15.54 10.53 -26.50
N SER A 57 -15.14 11.50 -25.67
CA SER A 57 -15.82 12.79 -25.53
C SER A 57 -15.86 13.62 -26.82
N GLN A 58 -14.93 13.40 -27.76
CA GLN A 58 -14.93 14.05 -29.07
C GLN A 58 -15.73 13.27 -30.11
N LEU A 59 -15.56 11.95 -30.14
CA LEU A 59 -16.19 11.06 -31.12
C LEU A 59 -17.69 10.90 -30.86
N HIS A 60 -18.09 10.98 -29.59
CA HIS A 60 -19.45 10.76 -29.12
C HIS A 60 -19.90 11.90 -28.19
N PRO A 61 -20.11 13.13 -28.71
CA PRO A 61 -20.60 14.24 -27.91
C PRO A 61 -21.96 13.98 -27.27
N GLU A 62 -22.77 13.07 -27.83
CA GLU A 62 -24.03 12.60 -27.26
C GLU A 62 -23.86 11.79 -25.97
N TRP A 63 -22.67 11.24 -25.70
CA TRP A 63 -22.39 10.47 -24.49
C TRP A 63 -22.13 11.34 -23.25
N ILE A 64 -21.92 12.63 -23.43
CA ILE A 64 -21.49 13.51 -22.36
C ILE A 64 -22.67 13.86 -21.44
N CYS A 65 -22.41 13.87 -20.13
CA CYS A 65 -23.36 14.27 -19.12
C CYS A 65 -23.94 15.67 -19.38
N ARG A 66 -25.20 15.83 -18.98
CA ARG A 66 -25.99 17.05 -19.13
C ARG A 66 -26.59 17.47 -17.80
N ASP A 67 -26.84 18.76 -17.65
CA ASP A 67 -27.65 19.27 -16.54
C ASP A 67 -29.16 19.12 -16.81
N GLN A 68 -29.99 19.58 -15.86
CA GLN A 68 -31.45 19.46 -15.95
C GLN A 68 -32.06 20.19 -17.16
N ASP A 69 -31.38 21.21 -17.67
CA ASP A 69 -31.84 21.99 -18.82
C ASP A 69 -31.36 21.36 -20.15
N GLY A 70 -30.66 20.23 -20.06
CA GLY A 70 -30.10 19.50 -21.19
C GLY A 70 -28.81 20.11 -21.72
N ILE A 71 -28.21 21.06 -20.99
CA ILE A 71 -26.96 21.70 -21.37
C ILE A 71 -25.84 20.71 -21.11
N GLN A 72 -25.02 20.51 -22.13
CA GLN A 72 -23.90 19.59 -22.09
C GLN A 72 -22.77 20.15 -21.24
N MET A 73 -22.12 19.25 -20.50
CA MET A 73 -20.92 19.55 -19.73
C MET A 73 -19.79 20.10 -20.63
N PRO A 74 -19.06 21.15 -20.20
CA PRO A 74 -17.92 21.70 -20.92
C PRO A 74 -16.78 20.70 -21.12
N ASP A 75 -15.95 20.94 -22.13
CA ASP A 75 -14.89 20.02 -22.57
C ASP A 75 -13.79 19.82 -21.52
N GLU A 76 -13.49 20.84 -20.73
CA GLU A 76 -12.45 20.84 -19.71
C GLU A 76 -12.77 19.92 -18.54
N ILE A 77 -14.07 19.73 -18.27
CA ILE A 77 -14.57 18.93 -17.15
C ILE A 77 -15.50 17.82 -17.65
N ALA A 78 -15.39 17.37 -18.90
CA ALA A 78 -16.35 16.43 -19.50
C ALA A 78 -16.34 15.04 -18.85
N TRP A 79 -17.53 14.48 -18.66
CA TRP A 79 -17.78 13.11 -18.19
C TRP A 79 -18.74 12.40 -19.14
N LEU A 80 -18.52 11.11 -19.35
CA LEU A 80 -19.42 10.22 -20.06
C LEU A 80 -20.54 9.75 -19.11
N SER A 81 -21.78 9.70 -19.59
CA SER A 81 -22.92 9.30 -18.78
C SER A 81 -22.90 7.80 -18.46
N PRO A 82 -22.90 7.40 -17.16
CA PRO A 82 -23.14 6.03 -16.76
C PRO A 82 -24.51 5.48 -17.20
N GLY A 83 -25.49 6.36 -17.43
CA GLY A 83 -26.86 6.01 -17.83
C GLY A 83 -26.94 5.35 -19.22
N LEU A 84 -26.00 5.66 -20.11
CA LEU A 84 -26.02 5.20 -21.49
C LEU A 84 -25.38 3.81 -21.66
N PRO A 85 -26.11 2.80 -22.18
CA PRO A 85 -25.55 1.47 -22.42
C PRO A 85 -24.34 1.48 -23.36
N ALA A 86 -24.30 2.38 -24.34
CA ALA A 86 -23.18 2.50 -25.27
C ALA A 86 -21.88 2.94 -24.57
N VAL A 87 -21.98 3.82 -23.58
CA VAL A 87 -20.83 4.23 -22.74
C VAL A 87 -20.33 3.04 -21.93
N ARG A 88 -21.24 2.28 -21.30
CA ARG A 88 -20.85 1.10 -20.51
C ARG A 88 -20.18 0.03 -21.36
N GLU A 89 -20.71 -0.23 -22.56
CA GLU A 89 -20.11 -1.18 -23.51
C GLU A 89 -18.72 -0.71 -23.96
N TYR A 90 -18.56 0.59 -24.24
CA TYR A 90 -17.28 1.18 -24.60
C TYR A 90 -16.24 0.99 -23.49
N LEU A 91 -16.55 1.39 -22.25
CA LEU A 91 -15.62 1.28 -21.13
C LEU A 91 -15.26 -0.17 -20.81
N LYS A 92 -16.25 -1.07 -20.89
CA LYS A 92 -16.02 -2.51 -20.78
C LYS A 92 -15.07 -3.01 -21.87
N SER A 93 -15.23 -2.55 -23.11
CA SER A 93 -14.35 -2.97 -24.21
C SER A 93 -12.89 -2.54 -24.01
N VAL A 94 -12.65 -1.34 -23.48
CA VAL A 94 -11.30 -0.86 -23.14
C VAL A 94 -10.67 -1.71 -22.03
N ALA A 95 -11.42 -1.97 -20.95
CA ALA A 95 -10.92 -2.83 -19.87
C ALA A 95 -10.66 -4.27 -20.35
N MET A 96 -11.52 -4.82 -21.21
CA MET A 96 -11.35 -6.16 -21.77
C MET A 96 -10.24 -6.26 -22.80
N GLU A 97 -9.87 -5.18 -23.49
CA GLU A 97 -8.66 -5.13 -24.33
C GLU A 97 -7.40 -5.36 -23.47
N ILE A 98 -7.33 -4.73 -22.30
CA ILE A 98 -6.23 -4.95 -21.34
C ILE A 98 -6.25 -6.39 -20.83
N VAL A 99 -7.39 -6.86 -20.32
CA VAL A 99 -7.51 -8.18 -19.71
C VAL A 99 -7.21 -9.29 -20.71
N THR A 100 -7.61 -9.15 -21.97
CA THR A 100 -7.36 -10.16 -23.00
C THR A 100 -5.89 -10.20 -23.41
N ASN A 101 -5.27 -9.03 -23.59
CA ASN A 101 -3.96 -8.94 -24.23
C ASN A 101 -2.78 -9.00 -23.25
N TYR A 102 -2.99 -8.75 -21.95
CA TYR A 102 -1.92 -8.59 -20.96
C TYR A 102 -2.06 -9.53 -19.77
N ASP A 103 -0.95 -9.98 -19.17
CA ASP A 103 -0.93 -10.82 -17.95
C ASP A 103 -1.08 -9.97 -16.68
N VAL A 104 -2.20 -9.25 -16.57
CA VAL A 104 -2.53 -8.46 -15.38
C VAL A 104 -3.03 -9.35 -14.24
N ASP A 105 -2.85 -8.88 -13.01
CA ASP A 105 -3.37 -9.49 -11.78
C ASP A 105 -4.72 -8.87 -11.35
N GLY A 106 -4.97 -7.64 -11.82
CA GLY A 106 -6.20 -6.94 -11.52
C GLY A 106 -6.48 -5.78 -12.47
N VAL A 107 -7.71 -5.30 -12.42
CA VAL A 107 -8.18 -4.04 -12.99
C VAL A 107 -8.65 -3.17 -11.84
N HIS A 108 -8.16 -1.93 -11.80
CA HIS A 108 -8.44 -0.96 -10.74
C HIS A 108 -9.19 0.24 -11.31
N LEU A 109 -10.42 0.45 -10.86
CA LEU A 109 -11.32 1.50 -11.36
C LEU A 109 -11.23 2.75 -10.51
N ASP A 110 -10.91 3.86 -11.14
CA ASP A 110 -11.06 5.20 -10.54
C ASP A 110 -12.18 5.96 -11.27
N PHE A 111 -12.74 6.97 -10.61
CA PHE A 111 -13.88 7.74 -11.09
C PHE A 111 -15.06 6.88 -11.59
N VAL A 112 -15.25 5.69 -10.98
CA VAL A 112 -16.41 4.82 -11.22
C VAL A 112 -17.62 5.32 -10.45
N ARG A 113 -18.10 6.49 -10.86
CA ARG A 113 -19.14 7.27 -10.19
C ARG A 113 -19.75 8.28 -11.17
N TRP A 114 -20.81 8.97 -10.75
CA TRP A 114 -21.28 10.17 -11.46
C TRP A 114 -20.46 11.39 -11.07
N SER A 115 -20.45 12.38 -11.97
CA SER A 115 -19.74 13.64 -11.81
C SER A 115 -20.12 14.40 -10.53
N GLU A 116 -19.11 14.86 -9.80
CA GLU A 116 -19.21 15.84 -8.71
C GLU A 116 -19.55 17.28 -9.17
N HIS A 117 -19.45 17.60 -10.46
CA HIS A 117 -19.74 18.93 -10.97
C HIS A 117 -21.24 19.27 -10.95
N VAL A 118 -21.54 20.54 -10.71
CA VAL A 118 -22.91 21.06 -10.63
C VAL A 118 -23.48 21.41 -12.00
N ASN A 119 -23.55 22.66 -12.44
CA ASN A 119 -24.37 23.03 -13.59
C ASN A 119 -23.69 24.03 -14.53
N SER A 120 -24.41 24.45 -15.57
CA SER A 120 -23.93 25.43 -16.56
C SER A 120 -24.04 26.89 -16.10
N ASP A 121 -24.44 27.16 -14.86
CA ASP A 121 -24.51 28.54 -14.36
C ASP A 121 -23.09 29.06 -14.17
N ASP A 122 -22.70 30.05 -14.98
CA ASP A 122 -21.36 30.64 -14.98
C ASP A 122 -20.95 31.15 -13.59
N ALA A 123 -21.87 31.63 -12.75
CA ALA A 123 -21.55 32.10 -11.40
C ALA A 123 -21.24 30.94 -10.45
N VAL A 124 -21.95 29.82 -10.59
CA VAL A 124 -21.72 28.61 -9.78
C VAL A 124 -20.49 27.86 -10.28
N ARG A 125 -20.30 27.76 -11.60
CA ARG A 125 -19.09 27.18 -12.21
C ARG A 125 -17.84 27.96 -11.81
N LEU A 126 -17.85 29.29 -11.96
CA LEU A 126 -16.71 30.13 -11.59
C LEU A 126 -16.47 30.13 -10.06
N ALA A 127 -17.52 30.01 -9.24
CA ALA A 127 -17.37 29.81 -7.80
C ALA A 127 -16.71 28.47 -7.48
N MET A 128 -17.12 27.37 -8.14
CA MET A 128 -16.47 26.07 -7.98
C MET A 128 -15.02 26.08 -8.49
N GLU A 129 -14.73 26.65 -9.66
CA GLU A 129 -13.37 26.79 -10.19
C GLU A 129 -12.46 27.60 -9.24
N ASN A 130 -12.98 28.68 -8.63
CA ASN A 130 -12.24 29.45 -7.63
C ASN A 130 -12.00 28.68 -6.31
N LEU A 131 -12.86 27.74 -5.97
CA LEU A 131 -12.70 26.85 -4.81
C LEU A 131 -11.77 25.66 -5.13
N GLU A 132 -11.81 25.13 -6.35
CA GLU A 132 -10.91 24.08 -6.85
C GLU A 132 -9.47 24.57 -7.01
N ASN A 133 -9.27 25.83 -7.38
CA ASN A 133 -7.96 26.50 -7.43
C ASN A 133 -7.29 26.71 -6.06
N GLN A 134 -7.88 26.23 -4.96
CA GLN A 134 -7.31 26.32 -3.61
C GLN A 134 -6.26 25.24 -3.29
N ASN A 135 -5.84 24.42 -4.27
CA ASN A 135 -4.92 23.28 -4.08
C ASN A 135 -5.39 22.34 -2.95
N LEU A 136 -6.67 22.00 -2.94
CA LEU A 136 -7.15 20.98 -2.01
C LEU A 136 -6.56 19.62 -2.38
N PRO A 137 -6.19 18.77 -1.39
CA PRO A 137 -5.72 17.42 -1.67
C PRO A 137 -6.77 16.60 -2.43
N ASP A 138 -6.32 15.61 -3.18
CA ASP A 138 -7.23 14.71 -3.88
C ASP A 138 -8.24 14.07 -2.90
N GLY A 139 -9.48 13.93 -3.35
CA GLY A 139 -10.60 13.49 -2.53
C GLY A 139 -11.16 14.53 -1.54
N TRP A 140 -10.66 15.77 -1.52
CA TRP A 140 -11.20 16.85 -0.68
C TRP A 140 -12.07 17.82 -1.47
N ILE A 141 -13.20 18.19 -0.87
CA ILE A 141 -13.96 19.37 -1.26
C ILE A 141 -14.21 20.25 -0.04
N SER A 142 -14.32 21.55 -0.25
CA SER A 142 -14.71 22.51 0.78
C SER A 142 -16.16 22.32 1.23
N GLU A 143 -16.47 22.74 2.45
CA GLU A 143 -17.84 22.72 2.98
C GLU A 143 -18.81 23.51 2.08
N ALA A 144 -18.33 24.60 1.49
CA ALA A 144 -19.09 25.37 0.50
C ALA A 144 -19.38 24.58 -0.79
N GLN A 145 -18.43 23.78 -1.29
CA GLN A 145 -18.67 22.90 -2.45
C GLN A 145 -19.69 21.80 -2.12
N ASP A 146 -19.60 21.21 -0.92
CA ASP A 146 -20.56 20.20 -0.46
C ASP A 146 -21.97 20.79 -0.33
N GLU A 147 -22.11 21.97 0.27
CA GLU A 147 -23.39 22.70 0.35
C GLU A 147 -23.95 23.03 -1.03
N LEU A 148 -23.12 23.46 -1.98
CA LEU A 148 -23.56 23.76 -3.34
C LEU A 148 -24.11 22.51 -4.04
N MET A 149 -23.43 21.37 -3.94
CA MET A 149 -23.93 20.12 -4.52
C MET A 149 -25.24 19.66 -3.89
N LYS A 150 -25.39 19.82 -2.58
CA LYS A 150 -26.60 19.43 -1.84
C LYS A 150 -27.79 20.32 -2.17
N ASN A 151 -27.57 21.63 -2.22
CA ASN A 151 -28.63 22.61 -2.44
C ASN A 151 -29.04 22.74 -3.93
N ASN A 152 -28.20 22.27 -4.86
CA ASN A 152 -28.46 22.31 -6.30
C ASN A 152 -28.46 20.90 -6.92
N SER A 153 -29.03 19.92 -6.23
CA SER A 153 -28.97 18.51 -6.66
C SER A 153 -29.56 18.28 -8.05
N SER A 154 -30.67 18.92 -8.39
CA SER A 154 -31.30 18.75 -9.70
C SER A 154 -30.53 19.44 -10.82
N GLY A 155 -29.83 20.55 -10.54
CA GLY A 155 -29.03 21.25 -11.54
C GLY A 155 -27.76 20.50 -11.96
N ARG A 156 -27.38 19.42 -11.27
CA ARG A 156 -26.13 18.72 -11.52
C ARG A 156 -26.05 18.08 -12.91
N TYR A 157 -24.82 17.86 -13.41
CA TYR A 157 -24.57 17.10 -14.64
C TYR A 157 -24.77 15.58 -14.43
N LEU A 158 -26.01 15.20 -14.14
CA LEU A 158 -26.43 13.84 -13.80
C LEU A 158 -27.44 13.25 -14.81
N TYR A 159 -27.59 13.89 -15.96
CA TYR A 159 -28.52 13.47 -17.01
C TYR A 159 -27.78 13.19 -18.31
N ASP A 160 -28.49 12.63 -19.27
CA ASP A 160 -27.97 12.41 -20.62
C ASP A 160 -29.06 12.61 -21.66
N VAL A 161 -28.69 12.39 -22.93
CA VAL A 161 -29.58 12.60 -24.08
C VAL A 161 -30.83 11.72 -24.06
N ASP A 162 -30.75 10.52 -23.45
CA ASP A 162 -31.85 9.56 -23.43
C ASP A 162 -32.70 9.69 -22.16
N HIS A 163 -32.11 10.25 -21.10
CA HIS A 163 -32.74 10.43 -19.79
C HIS A 163 -32.70 11.91 -19.34
N PRO A 164 -33.33 12.84 -20.09
CA PRO A 164 -33.37 14.24 -19.68
C PRO A 164 -34.22 14.41 -18.43
N TYR A 165 -33.86 15.35 -17.55
CA TYR A 165 -34.60 15.63 -16.31
C TYR A 165 -36.11 15.85 -16.54
N SER A 166 -36.46 16.54 -17.62
CA SER A 166 -37.85 16.85 -18.00
C SER A 166 -38.70 15.63 -18.36
N ALA A 167 -38.09 14.49 -18.70
CA ALA A 167 -38.80 13.23 -18.93
C ALA A 167 -39.18 12.50 -17.62
N GLY A 168 -38.62 12.95 -16.48
CA GLY A 168 -38.81 12.32 -15.19
C GLY A 168 -37.93 11.08 -15.00
N VAL A 169 -38.08 10.46 -13.82
CA VAL A 169 -37.29 9.28 -13.42
C VAL A 169 -37.48 8.14 -14.43
N PRO A 170 -36.40 7.48 -14.90
CA PRO A 170 -36.50 6.36 -15.82
C PRO A 170 -37.38 5.22 -15.31
N SER A 171 -38.08 4.55 -16.23
CA SER A 171 -39.01 3.47 -15.88
C SER A 171 -38.31 2.34 -15.11
N GLY A 172 -38.96 1.86 -14.04
CA GLY A 172 -38.43 0.80 -13.19
C GLY A 172 -37.74 1.28 -11.91
N TYR A 173 -37.55 2.60 -11.76
CA TYR A 173 -36.90 3.19 -10.59
C TYR A 173 -37.85 4.11 -9.83
N GLY A 174 -37.72 4.16 -8.50
CA GLY A 174 -38.52 5.02 -7.63
C GLY A 174 -37.99 6.45 -7.49
N SER A 175 -36.69 6.66 -7.76
CA SER A 175 -36.06 7.99 -7.75
C SER A 175 -34.88 8.09 -8.71
N TRP A 176 -34.43 9.32 -8.98
CA TRP A 176 -33.22 9.57 -9.77
C TRP A 176 -31.98 8.96 -9.12
N GLU A 177 -31.84 9.06 -7.79
CA GLU A 177 -30.70 8.52 -7.05
C GLU A 177 -30.62 6.99 -7.14
N GLU A 178 -31.77 6.31 -7.18
CA GLU A 178 -31.82 4.87 -7.42
C GLU A 178 -31.31 4.54 -8.82
N TRP A 179 -31.77 5.27 -9.84
CA TRP A 179 -31.32 5.09 -11.22
C TRP A 179 -29.83 5.41 -11.41
N TRP A 180 -29.33 6.49 -10.80
CA TRP A 180 -27.92 6.88 -10.87
C TRP A 180 -27.00 5.80 -10.30
N ARG A 181 -27.31 5.29 -9.11
CA ARG A 181 -26.56 4.17 -8.50
C ARG A 181 -26.65 2.91 -9.36
N ALA A 182 -27.83 2.58 -9.86
CA ALA A 182 -28.03 1.40 -10.70
C ALA A 182 -27.23 1.47 -12.01
N SER A 183 -27.12 2.66 -12.61
CA SER A 183 -26.38 2.88 -13.85
C SER A 183 -24.88 2.62 -13.70
N VAL A 184 -24.27 3.09 -12.60
CA VAL A 184 -22.87 2.78 -12.29
C VAL A 184 -22.70 1.29 -11.95
N THR A 185 -23.62 0.75 -11.14
CA THR A 185 -23.60 -0.67 -10.74
C THR A 185 -23.67 -1.62 -11.93
N ALA A 186 -24.43 -1.26 -12.97
CA ALA A 186 -24.53 -2.06 -14.20
C ALA A 186 -23.15 -2.24 -14.85
N LEU A 187 -22.36 -1.16 -15.01
CA LEU A 187 -21.01 -1.27 -15.56
C LEU A 187 -20.13 -2.18 -14.70
N VAL A 188 -20.12 -1.98 -13.39
CA VAL A 188 -19.27 -2.74 -12.46
C VAL A 188 -19.59 -4.24 -12.53
N SER A 189 -20.88 -4.60 -12.48
CA SER A 189 -21.33 -6.00 -12.54
C SER A 189 -21.07 -6.65 -13.90
N GLU A 190 -21.34 -5.94 -15.00
CA GLU A 190 -21.10 -6.41 -16.36
C GLU A 190 -19.59 -6.60 -16.63
N LEU A 191 -18.77 -5.67 -16.17
CA LEU A 191 -17.31 -5.73 -16.31
C LEU A 191 -16.73 -6.89 -15.51
N HIS A 192 -17.12 -7.05 -14.24
CA HIS A 192 -16.67 -8.18 -13.42
C HIS A 192 -17.02 -9.51 -14.08
N THR A 193 -18.27 -9.67 -14.52
CA THR A 193 -18.71 -10.88 -15.24
C THR A 193 -17.85 -11.15 -16.48
N ALA A 194 -17.54 -10.12 -17.26
CA ALA A 194 -16.70 -10.26 -18.45
C ALA A 194 -15.26 -10.66 -18.12
N ILE A 195 -14.65 -10.02 -17.12
CA ILE A 195 -13.29 -10.33 -16.64
C ILE A 195 -13.22 -11.79 -16.17
N GLN A 196 -14.15 -12.18 -15.30
CA GLN A 196 -14.20 -13.52 -14.72
C GLN A 196 -14.45 -14.61 -15.78
N GLY A 197 -15.14 -14.29 -16.87
CA GLY A 197 -15.34 -15.19 -18.00
C GLY A 197 -14.10 -15.44 -18.86
N VAL A 198 -13.08 -14.57 -18.79
CA VAL A 198 -11.86 -14.65 -19.62
C VAL A 198 -10.63 -15.01 -18.79
N LYS A 199 -10.40 -14.32 -17.68
CA LYS A 199 -9.29 -14.57 -16.73
C LYS A 199 -9.83 -14.50 -15.31
N PRO A 200 -10.34 -15.60 -14.75
CA PRO A 200 -10.99 -15.58 -13.43
C PRO A 200 -10.06 -15.16 -12.27
N TRP A 201 -8.75 -15.22 -12.43
CA TRP A 201 -7.82 -14.73 -11.41
C TRP A 201 -7.68 -13.20 -11.37
N VAL A 202 -8.11 -12.49 -12.42
CA VAL A 202 -7.98 -11.04 -12.49
C VAL A 202 -9.00 -10.40 -11.57
N ARG A 203 -8.51 -9.71 -10.53
CA ARG A 203 -9.35 -9.04 -9.53
C ARG A 203 -9.91 -7.73 -10.06
N LEU A 204 -11.19 -7.44 -9.82
CA LEU A 204 -11.75 -6.10 -10.03
C LEU A 204 -11.80 -5.35 -8.71
N SER A 205 -11.25 -4.13 -8.68
CA SER A 205 -11.29 -3.25 -7.51
C SER A 205 -11.60 -1.81 -7.90
N PRO A 206 -12.31 -1.04 -7.06
CA PRO A 206 -12.44 0.40 -7.24
C PRO A 206 -11.68 1.20 -6.18
N ALA A 207 -11.19 2.38 -6.57
CA ALA A 207 -10.92 3.49 -5.66
C ALA A 207 -12.27 4.05 -5.17
N ALA A 208 -12.73 3.58 -4.01
CA ALA A 208 -13.97 4.01 -3.39
C ALA A 208 -13.74 5.21 -2.48
N LEU A 209 -14.65 6.20 -2.46
CA LEU A 209 -14.56 7.30 -1.50
C LEU A 209 -14.50 6.78 -0.06
N GLY A 210 -13.56 7.27 0.75
CA GLY A 210 -13.36 6.79 2.13
C GLY A 210 -14.59 6.98 3.04
N ARG A 211 -15.47 7.93 2.71
CA ARG A 211 -16.80 8.06 3.31
C ARG A 211 -17.84 7.41 2.41
N TYR A 212 -18.48 6.35 2.90
CA TYR A 212 -19.43 5.59 2.09
C TYR A 212 -20.79 6.29 1.97
N ASN A 213 -21.52 6.52 3.08
CA ASN A 213 -22.84 7.15 3.07
C ASN A 213 -23.05 8.20 4.17
N TRP A 214 -21.95 8.60 4.83
CA TRP A 214 -21.96 9.53 5.95
C TRP A 214 -21.07 10.75 5.68
N GLY A 215 -21.24 11.79 6.48
CA GLY A 215 -20.48 13.03 6.34
C GLY A 215 -20.87 13.82 5.09
N GLY A 216 -20.03 14.79 4.72
CA GLY A 216 -20.24 15.69 3.57
C GLY A 216 -20.22 14.97 2.22
N TRP A 217 -19.15 15.16 1.45
CA TRP A 217 -18.94 14.42 0.20
C TRP A 217 -18.67 12.94 0.47
N GLN A 218 -19.45 12.08 -0.19
CA GLN A 218 -19.46 10.64 0.06
C GLN A 218 -19.92 9.84 -1.16
N GLY A 219 -19.58 8.54 -1.17
CA GLY A 219 -19.81 7.64 -2.31
C GLY A 219 -21.29 7.47 -2.68
N TYR A 220 -22.10 6.95 -1.78
CA TYR A 220 -23.48 6.49 -2.00
C TYR A 220 -24.49 7.55 -2.49
N GLY A 221 -24.40 8.78 -1.99
CA GLY A 221 -25.41 9.82 -2.20
C GLY A 221 -24.90 11.11 -2.84
N SER A 222 -23.59 11.40 -2.78
CA SER A 222 -23.05 12.57 -3.49
C SER A 222 -22.69 12.21 -4.93
N VAL A 223 -22.07 11.06 -5.15
CA VAL A 223 -21.53 10.64 -6.48
C VAL A 223 -22.09 9.29 -6.95
N TYR A 224 -23.01 8.70 -6.18
CA TYR A 224 -23.74 7.46 -6.49
C TYR A 224 -22.82 6.24 -6.74
N GLN A 225 -21.71 6.17 -6.02
CA GLN A 225 -20.75 5.08 -5.95
C GLN A 225 -21.14 4.10 -4.83
N ASP A 226 -21.97 3.10 -5.15
CA ASP A 226 -22.46 2.11 -4.18
C ASP A 226 -21.47 0.94 -3.96
N ALA A 227 -20.25 1.28 -3.49
CA ALA A 227 -19.17 0.30 -3.37
C ALA A 227 -19.46 -0.82 -2.36
N ALA A 228 -20.24 -0.55 -1.30
CA ALA A 228 -20.63 -1.58 -0.35
C ALA A 228 -21.59 -2.61 -0.98
N LEU A 229 -22.56 -2.17 -1.80
CA LEU A 229 -23.39 -3.09 -2.57
C LEU A 229 -22.52 -3.95 -3.49
N TRP A 230 -21.60 -3.36 -4.23
CA TRP A 230 -20.76 -4.08 -5.19
C TRP A 230 -19.94 -5.17 -4.51
N LEU A 231 -19.34 -4.87 -3.35
CA LEU A 231 -18.57 -5.85 -2.60
C LEU A 231 -19.48 -6.97 -2.05
N ASN A 232 -20.63 -6.64 -1.46
CA ASN A 232 -21.56 -7.62 -0.90
C ASN A 232 -22.21 -8.54 -1.95
N GLN A 233 -22.51 -8.00 -3.15
CA GLN A 233 -23.05 -8.79 -4.27
C GLN A 233 -21.97 -9.53 -5.05
N GLY A 234 -20.69 -9.23 -4.77
CA GLY A 234 -19.57 -9.85 -5.44
C GLY A 234 -19.33 -9.37 -6.87
N TYR A 235 -19.72 -8.13 -7.16
CA TYR A 235 -19.40 -7.44 -8.41
C TYR A 235 -18.00 -6.82 -8.40
N ILE A 236 -17.30 -6.85 -7.26
CA ILE A 236 -15.88 -6.51 -7.12
C ILE A 236 -15.24 -7.46 -6.11
N ASP A 237 -13.93 -7.66 -6.22
CA ASP A 237 -13.17 -8.59 -5.38
C ASP A 237 -12.47 -7.90 -4.21
N GLN A 238 -12.27 -6.59 -4.33
CA GLN A 238 -11.60 -5.77 -3.35
C GLN A 238 -12.14 -4.34 -3.37
N ILE A 239 -12.28 -3.70 -2.20
CA ILE A 239 -12.39 -2.24 -2.10
C ILE A 239 -11.01 -1.65 -1.77
N ALA A 240 -10.64 -0.57 -2.46
CA ALA A 240 -9.63 0.37 -2.01
C ALA A 240 -10.30 1.65 -1.49
N GLY A 241 -10.45 1.76 -0.17
CA GLY A 241 -11.14 2.91 0.44
C GLY A 241 -10.19 4.11 0.54
N MET A 242 -10.48 5.20 -0.16
CA MET A 242 -9.69 6.45 -0.14
C MET A 242 -9.89 7.23 1.16
N HIS A 243 -9.28 6.74 2.22
CA HIS A 243 -9.25 7.38 3.54
C HIS A 243 -8.21 8.49 3.52
N TYR A 244 -8.54 9.64 2.95
CA TYR A 244 -7.63 10.78 2.82
C TYR A 244 -7.89 11.87 3.88
N HIS A 245 -8.93 11.69 4.70
CA HIS A 245 -9.43 12.67 5.68
C HIS A 245 -9.09 12.30 7.14
N TRP A 246 -7.88 11.81 7.40
CA TRP A 246 -7.42 11.50 8.74
C TRP A 246 -6.33 12.46 9.18
N SER A 247 -6.27 12.68 10.49
CA SER A 247 -5.24 13.47 11.20
C SER A 247 -4.57 12.68 12.32
N SER A 248 -5.16 11.52 12.67
CA SER A 248 -4.71 10.62 13.72
C SER A 248 -4.99 9.16 13.39
N ALA A 249 -4.33 8.25 14.10
CA ALA A 249 -4.63 6.82 14.05
C ALA A 249 -6.06 6.50 14.53
N GLY A 250 -6.57 7.25 15.50
CA GLY A 250 -7.96 7.12 15.97
C GLY A 250 -8.97 7.43 14.86
N ASP A 251 -8.70 8.44 14.03
CA ASP A 251 -9.59 8.80 12.91
C ASP A 251 -9.71 7.65 11.90
N ILE A 252 -8.59 6.95 11.62
CA ILE A 252 -8.58 5.76 10.77
C ILE A 252 -9.38 4.62 11.42
N TYR A 253 -9.17 4.36 12.71
CA TYR A 253 -9.93 3.34 13.41
C TYR A 253 -11.43 3.63 13.36
N ASP A 254 -11.84 4.89 13.54
CA ASP A 254 -13.23 5.28 13.59
C ASP A 254 -13.96 5.08 12.25
N VAL A 255 -13.33 5.47 11.14
CA VAL A 255 -13.93 5.29 9.79
C VAL A 255 -13.98 3.83 9.36
N LEU A 256 -13.13 2.96 9.91
CA LEU A 256 -13.16 1.53 9.64
C LEU A 256 -14.17 0.82 10.56
N GLU A 257 -14.06 1.00 11.88
CA GLU A 257 -14.77 0.17 12.87
C GLU A 257 -15.24 0.93 14.13
N GLY A 258 -14.46 1.86 14.67
CA GLY A 258 -14.76 2.49 15.97
C GLY A 258 -15.90 3.51 15.96
N GLY A 259 -16.10 4.20 14.83
CA GLY A 259 -16.95 5.38 14.68
C GLY A 259 -18.37 5.08 14.21
N CYS A 260 -18.80 3.83 14.32
CA CYS A 260 -20.11 3.40 13.87
C CYS A 260 -21.25 4.21 14.54
N PRO A 261 -22.29 4.64 13.78
CA PRO A 261 -22.67 4.16 12.46
C PRO A 261 -21.96 4.79 11.25
N SER A 262 -21.02 5.70 11.48
CA SER A 262 -20.25 6.37 10.43
C SER A 262 -18.95 5.62 10.13
N CYS A 263 -19.05 4.33 9.85
CA CYS A 263 -17.92 3.42 9.69
C CYS A 263 -18.17 2.42 8.54
N TRP A 264 -17.11 1.90 7.92
CA TRP A 264 -17.24 0.88 6.88
C TRP A 264 -17.76 -0.45 7.39
N SER A 265 -17.35 -0.88 8.59
CA SER A 265 -17.65 -2.21 9.11
C SER A 265 -19.15 -2.53 9.04
N GLN A 266 -20.03 -1.56 9.28
CA GLN A 266 -21.48 -1.72 9.20
C GLN A 266 -22.01 -2.15 7.82
N PHE A 267 -21.34 -1.76 6.75
CA PHE A 267 -21.86 -1.92 5.39
C PHE A 267 -21.26 -3.11 4.64
N ILE A 268 -20.12 -3.64 5.09
CA ILE A 268 -19.37 -4.65 4.32
C ILE A 268 -19.15 -5.99 5.04
N GLN A 269 -19.63 -6.16 6.28
CA GLN A 269 -19.45 -7.43 7.01
C GLN A 269 -19.84 -8.69 6.21
N PRO A 270 -20.96 -8.73 5.46
CA PRO A 270 -21.30 -9.92 4.68
C PRO A 270 -20.20 -10.29 3.67
N ALA A 271 -19.62 -9.30 2.98
CA ALA A 271 -18.53 -9.53 2.05
C ALA A 271 -17.21 -9.92 2.73
N ILE A 272 -16.90 -9.31 3.87
CA ILE A 272 -15.73 -9.66 4.68
C ILE A 272 -15.82 -11.11 5.14
N LEU A 273 -16.98 -11.54 5.64
CA LEU A 273 -17.24 -12.93 6.03
C LEU A 273 -17.18 -13.89 4.84
N ALA A 274 -17.52 -13.43 3.64
CA ALA A 274 -17.33 -14.19 2.40
C ALA A 274 -15.85 -14.26 1.99
N GLY A 275 -14.96 -13.46 2.58
CA GLY A 275 -13.51 -13.49 2.34
C GLY A 275 -13.01 -12.48 1.31
N ARG A 276 -13.85 -11.55 0.83
CA ARG A 276 -13.44 -10.47 -0.09
C ARG A 276 -12.51 -9.48 0.60
N HIS A 277 -11.71 -8.77 -0.19
CA HIS A 277 -10.66 -7.95 0.35
C HIS A 277 -11.08 -6.50 0.64
N TYR A 278 -10.42 -5.90 1.63
CA TYR A 278 -10.45 -4.46 1.85
C TYR A 278 -9.05 -3.93 2.11
N THR A 279 -8.66 -2.90 1.37
CA THR A 279 -7.41 -2.17 1.60
C THR A 279 -7.68 -0.70 1.91
N VAL A 280 -6.92 -0.18 2.87
CA VAL A 280 -7.02 1.22 3.32
C VAL A 280 -6.13 2.10 2.45
N GLY A 281 -6.74 2.96 1.64
CA GLY A 281 -6.07 3.97 0.82
C GLY A 281 -5.67 5.18 1.67
N LEU A 282 -4.38 5.53 1.67
CA LEU A 282 -3.80 6.64 2.41
C LEU A 282 -3.21 7.67 1.45
N PHE A 283 -3.48 8.95 1.68
CA PHE A 283 -2.90 10.04 0.91
C PHE A 283 -1.50 10.36 1.43
N SER A 284 -0.51 10.33 0.54
CA SER A 284 0.91 10.36 0.88
C SER A 284 1.45 11.77 1.03
N ASP A 285 0.87 12.80 0.42
CA ASP A 285 1.32 14.17 0.69
C ASP A 285 0.87 14.67 2.08
N ASN A 286 -0.13 14.03 2.70
CA ASN A 286 -0.39 14.23 4.13
C ASN A 286 0.83 13.84 4.98
N PHE A 287 1.68 12.93 4.48
CA PHE A 287 2.93 12.53 5.15
C PHE A 287 3.98 13.65 5.12
N ALA A 288 4.09 14.36 3.99
CA ALA A 288 5.10 15.41 3.77
C ALA A 288 4.72 16.75 4.42
N SER A 289 3.47 17.19 4.24
CA SER A 289 3.01 18.55 4.59
C SER A 289 2.93 18.84 6.10
N SER A 290 2.91 17.81 6.95
CA SER A 290 2.69 17.96 8.39
C SER A 290 3.88 17.53 9.27
N ASN A 291 5.03 17.17 8.68
CA ASN A 291 6.20 16.63 9.41
C ASN A 291 5.83 15.41 10.28
N LEU A 292 4.90 14.57 9.80
CA LEU A 292 4.25 13.49 10.54
C LEU A 292 4.79 12.09 10.23
N PHE A 293 5.95 11.95 9.58
CA PHE A 293 6.52 10.61 9.34
C PHE A 293 6.60 9.76 10.62
N GLY A 294 6.88 10.39 11.77
CA GLY A 294 6.86 9.73 13.08
C GLY A 294 5.49 9.20 13.57
N ARG A 295 4.37 9.53 12.92
CA ARG A 295 3.03 9.00 13.24
C ARG A 295 2.60 7.82 12.36
N HIS A 296 3.42 7.42 11.38
CA HIS A 296 3.00 6.42 10.39
C HIS A 296 2.90 5.04 11.00
N GLN A 297 3.85 4.69 11.86
CA GLN A 297 3.83 3.41 12.55
C GLN A 297 2.51 3.22 13.32
N SER A 298 2.05 4.23 14.06
CA SER A 298 0.78 4.12 14.81
C SER A 298 -0.45 4.01 13.89
N ILE A 299 -0.45 4.65 12.72
CA ILE A 299 -1.52 4.49 11.72
C ILE A 299 -1.53 3.07 11.16
N ILE A 300 -0.38 2.56 10.71
CA ILE A 300 -0.27 1.21 10.15
C ILE A 300 -0.59 0.16 11.21
N ASP A 301 -0.12 0.33 12.45
CA ASP A 301 -0.42 -0.57 13.57
C ASP A 301 -1.90 -0.53 13.94
N THR A 302 -2.56 0.63 13.80
CA THR A 302 -4.01 0.73 13.98
C THR A 302 -4.77 0.04 12.85
N ILE A 303 -4.31 0.14 11.60
CA ILE A 303 -4.92 -0.61 10.48
C ILE A 303 -4.76 -2.11 10.70
N ARG A 304 -3.61 -2.56 11.22
CA ARG A 304 -3.35 -3.97 11.57
C ARG A 304 -4.23 -4.48 12.70
N SER A 305 -4.70 -3.61 13.61
CA SER A 305 -5.62 -4.03 14.67
C SER A 305 -7.04 -4.28 14.15
N VAL A 306 -7.38 -3.73 12.98
CA VAL A 306 -8.63 -4.00 12.27
C VAL A 306 -8.50 -5.32 11.51
N THR A 307 -8.96 -6.41 12.14
CA THR A 307 -8.71 -7.80 11.70
C THR A 307 -9.20 -8.15 10.29
N TRP A 308 -10.10 -7.36 9.71
CA TRP A 308 -10.62 -7.56 8.35
C TRP A 308 -9.96 -6.68 7.29
N ALA A 309 -9.06 -5.77 7.65
CA ALA A 309 -8.28 -5.00 6.71
C ALA A 309 -7.10 -5.84 6.18
N ASP A 310 -7.02 -6.04 4.87
CA ASP A 310 -6.00 -6.89 4.23
C ASP A 310 -4.70 -6.14 3.88
N GLY A 311 -4.70 -4.81 4.00
CA GLY A 311 -3.50 -4.02 3.73
C GLY A 311 -3.78 -2.55 3.48
N VAL A 312 -2.79 -1.88 2.91
CA VAL A 312 -2.79 -0.45 2.64
C VAL A 312 -2.41 -0.15 1.20
N GLN A 313 -2.94 0.94 0.66
CA GLN A 313 -2.56 1.50 -0.62
C GLN A 313 -2.16 2.96 -0.42
N PHE A 314 -1.12 3.41 -1.09
CA PHE A 314 -0.61 4.77 -0.92
C PHE A 314 -0.78 5.57 -2.21
N PHE A 315 -1.55 6.64 -2.12
CA PHE A 315 -1.63 7.63 -3.19
C PHE A 315 -0.71 8.80 -2.86
N SER A 316 0.47 8.98 -3.46
CA SER A 316 0.92 8.31 -4.67
C SER A 316 2.41 7.98 -4.65
N TYR A 317 2.84 7.20 -5.66
CA TYR A 317 4.25 6.89 -5.93
C TYR A 317 5.13 8.15 -6.04
N GLY A 318 4.61 9.27 -6.57
CA GLY A 318 5.37 10.51 -6.70
C GLY A 318 5.89 11.01 -5.36
N SER A 319 5.01 11.09 -4.36
CA SER A 319 5.34 11.48 -2.99
C SER A 319 6.38 10.54 -2.36
N TRP A 320 6.20 9.23 -2.54
CA TRP A 320 7.15 8.22 -2.00
C TRP A 320 8.54 8.34 -2.60
N ARG A 321 8.63 8.65 -3.90
CA ARG A 321 9.90 8.89 -4.60
C ARG A 321 10.55 10.18 -4.10
N ASP A 322 9.79 11.27 -4.09
CA ASP A 322 10.33 12.61 -3.84
C ASP A 322 10.76 12.79 -2.38
N GLU A 323 10.10 12.12 -1.45
CA GLU A 323 10.40 12.14 -0.01
C GLU A 323 11.24 10.94 0.46
N ASN A 324 11.59 10.02 -0.45
CA ASN A 324 12.41 8.83 -0.19
C ASN A 324 11.92 7.96 1.00
N TYR A 325 10.62 7.68 1.07
CA TYR A 325 10.02 6.96 2.20
C TYR A 325 10.39 5.48 2.32
N TRP A 326 11.04 4.88 1.31
CA TRP A 326 11.26 3.44 1.23
C TRP A 326 12.08 2.86 2.38
N GLN A 327 13.21 3.48 2.73
CA GLN A 327 14.09 2.96 3.77
C GLN A 327 13.43 3.05 5.13
N THR A 328 12.84 4.21 5.45
CA THR A 328 12.17 4.42 6.73
C THR A 328 10.92 3.56 6.86
N ALA A 329 10.13 3.37 5.79
CA ALA A 329 8.98 2.46 5.81
C ALA A 329 9.40 1.01 6.07
N LYS A 330 10.50 0.56 5.46
CA LYS A 330 11.10 -0.76 5.71
C LYS A 330 11.49 -0.92 7.19
N GLU A 331 12.09 0.10 7.78
CA GLU A 331 12.54 0.05 9.18
C GLU A 331 11.40 0.11 10.19
N LEU A 332 10.35 0.89 9.91
CA LEU A 332 9.28 1.15 10.88
C LEU A 332 8.11 0.17 10.79
N PHE A 333 7.63 -0.15 9.59
CA PHE A 333 6.36 -0.89 9.45
C PHE A 333 6.31 -1.91 8.30
N PHE A 334 7.25 -1.97 7.37
CA PHE A 334 7.34 -3.03 6.34
C PHE A 334 8.63 -3.84 6.49
N GLN A 335 8.90 -4.28 7.72
CA GLN A 335 10.11 -5.03 8.09
C GLN A 335 10.15 -6.43 7.48
N THR A 336 8.98 -7.05 7.28
CA THR A 336 8.83 -8.41 6.74
C THR A 336 8.08 -8.37 5.42
N LYS A 337 8.45 -9.30 4.51
CA LYS A 337 7.63 -9.55 3.31
C LYS A 337 6.35 -10.25 3.74
N THR A 338 5.28 -9.95 3.03
CA THR A 338 3.99 -10.61 3.20
C THR A 338 3.47 -11.10 1.86
N LYS A 339 2.48 -11.97 1.90
CA LYS A 339 1.74 -12.50 0.75
C LYS A 339 0.27 -12.14 0.88
N ILE A 340 -0.45 -12.13 -0.23
CA ILE A 340 -1.89 -11.84 -0.22
C ILE A 340 -2.63 -13.07 0.31
N ARG A 341 -3.66 -12.84 1.13
CA ARG A 341 -4.53 -13.89 1.65
C ARG A 341 -5.36 -14.49 0.51
N ALA A 342 -5.44 -15.81 0.42
CA ALA A 342 -6.37 -16.49 -0.48
C ALA A 342 -7.83 -16.20 -0.09
N THR A 343 -8.69 -15.93 -1.09
CA THR A 343 -10.14 -15.72 -0.83
C THR A 343 -10.92 -17.03 -0.82
N GLY A 344 -10.48 -18.03 -1.60
CA GLY A 344 -11.23 -19.28 -1.79
C GLY A 344 -12.57 -19.12 -2.52
N LEU A 345 -12.89 -17.93 -3.05
CA LEU A 345 -14.20 -17.61 -3.63
C LEU A 345 -14.40 -18.16 -5.04
N ILE A 346 -13.34 -18.12 -5.86
CA ILE A 346 -13.37 -18.53 -7.28
C ILE A 346 -12.80 -19.94 -7.42
N SER A 347 -11.69 -20.20 -6.72
CA SER A 347 -11.05 -21.50 -6.67
C SER A 347 -10.47 -21.75 -5.29
N THR A 348 -10.59 -22.99 -4.81
CA THR A 348 -9.91 -23.49 -3.61
C THR A 348 -8.81 -24.49 -3.96
N ALA A 349 -8.58 -24.76 -5.25
CA ALA A 349 -7.54 -25.66 -5.70
C ALA A 349 -6.16 -25.08 -5.32
N VAL A 350 -5.30 -25.93 -4.77
CA VAL A 350 -3.91 -25.61 -4.44
C VAL A 350 -2.98 -26.30 -5.44
N PRO A 351 -1.87 -25.68 -5.84
CA PRO A 351 -0.86 -26.34 -6.65
C PRO A 351 -0.10 -27.40 -5.84
N ASP A 352 0.59 -28.31 -6.53
CA ASP A 352 1.48 -29.26 -5.88
C ASP A 352 2.71 -28.53 -5.28
N ALA A 353 3.23 -29.07 -4.18
CA ALA A 353 4.37 -28.49 -3.47
C ALA A 353 5.66 -28.51 -4.31
N PRO A 354 6.52 -27.48 -4.23
CA PRO A 354 7.81 -27.49 -4.89
C PRO A 354 8.82 -28.37 -4.14
N THR A 355 9.98 -28.56 -4.75
CA THR A 355 11.17 -29.09 -4.06
C THR A 355 12.19 -27.97 -3.84
N LEU A 356 12.95 -28.07 -2.76
CA LEU A 356 13.96 -27.09 -2.37
C LEU A 356 15.32 -27.77 -2.16
N SER A 357 16.39 -27.14 -2.64
CA SER A 357 17.77 -27.51 -2.30
C SER A 357 18.54 -26.31 -1.77
N LEU A 358 19.46 -26.57 -0.84
CA LEU A 358 20.33 -25.57 -0.24
C LEU A 358 21.79 -25.89 -0.54
N ASN A 359 22.51 -24.94 -1.11
CA ASN A 359 23.93 -25.04 -1.41
C ASN A 359 24.70 -23.97 -0.62
N LYS A 360 25.64 -24.40 0.22
CA LYS A 360 26.49 -23.48 0.98
C LYS A 360 27.56 -22.89 0.07
N LEU A 361 27.53 -21.58 -0.13
CA LEU A 361 28.54 -20.88 -0.93
C LEU A 361 29.76 -20.53 -0.08
N ASP A 362 29.53 -19.99 1.12
CA ASP A 362 30.54 -19.71 2.13
C ASP A 362 29.93 -19.70 3.55
N SER A 363 30.60 -19.13 4.54
CA SER A 363 30.11 -19.09 5.93
C SER A 363 28.90 -18.18 6.17
N LEU A 364 28.63 -17.23 5.26
CA LEU A 364 27.59 -16.22 5.37
C LEU A 364 26.62 -16.23 4.18
N ASN A 365 26.85 -17.06 3.16
CA ASN A 365 26.03 -17.09 1.96
C ASN A 365 25.55 -18.50 1.63
N TYR A 366 24.24 -18.62 1.40
CA TYR A 366 23.59 -19.86 0.99
C TYR A 366 22.75 -19.61 -0.26
N GLU A 367 22.96 -20.44 -1.28
CA GLU A 367 22.11 -20.47 -2.46
C GLU A 367 20.96 -21.46 -2.23
N ILE A 368 19.74 -20.95 -2.35
CA ILE A 368 18.50 -21.70 -2.27
C ILE A 368 17.96 -21.86 -3.68
N THR A 369 17.78 -23.09 -4.13
CA THR A 369 17.14 -23.39 -5.41
C THR A 369 15.78 -24.01 -5.17
N VAL A 370 14.74 -23.40 -5.73
CA VAL A 370 13.37 -23.91 -5.68
C VAL A 370 12.98 -24.39 -7.07
N THR A 371 12.51 -25.63 -7.14
CA THR A 371 12.06 -26.25 -8.39
C THR A 371 10.55 -26.53 -8.27
N PRO A 372 9.71 -25.90 -9.11
CA PRO A 372 8.28 -26.18 -9.16
C PRO A 372 7.98 -27.66 -9.42
N ALA A 373 6.82 -28.13 -8.96
CA ALA A 373 6.37 -29.48 -9.26
C ALA A 373 6.12 -29.63 -10.78
N PRO A 374 6.44 -30.77 -11.42
CA PRO A 374 6.23 -30.95 -12.86
C PRO A 374 4.78 -30.80 -13.34
N SER A 375 3.81 -30.93 -12.43
CA SER A 375 2.38 -30.71 -12.67
C SER A 375 1.99 -29.23 -12.78
N VAL A 376 2.84 -28.32 -12.28
CA VAL A 376 2.62 -26.88 -12.30
C VAL A 376 3.21 -26.32 -13.60
N THR A 377 2.35 -26.13 -14.61
CA THR A 377 2.75 -25.72 -15.96
C THR A 377 2.40 -24.27 -16.30
N GLU A 378 1.70 -23.58 -15.40
CA GLU A 378 1.34 -22.17 -15.56
C GLU A 378 2.20 -21.31 -14.65
N ASN A 379 2.34 -20.03 -14.99
CA ASN A 379 2.99 -19.06 -14.11
C ASN A 379 2.27 -19.02 -12.76
N HIS A 380 3.05 -19.12 -11.70
CA HIS A 380 2.58 -19.14 -10.33
C HIS A 380 3.52 -18.31 -9.47
N TRP A 381 3.08 -18.01 -8.26
CA TRP A 381 3.94 -17.46 -7.24
C TRP A 381 4.64 -18.59 -6.52
N PHE A 382 5.84 -18.37 -6.04
CA PHE A 382 6.40 -19.21 -4.99
C PHE A 382 7.05 -18.34 -3.92
N ALA A 383 6.89 -18.74 -2.67
CA ALA A 383 7.43 -18.06 -1.51
C ALA A 383 8.53 -18.92 -0.90
N ILE A 384 9.67 -18.29 -0.59
CA ILE A 384 10.79 -18.91 0.12
C ILE A 384 10.76 -18.40 1.56
N TYR A 385 10.73 -19.33 2.50
CA TYR A 385 10.68 -19.07 3.93
C TYR A 385 12.00 -19.39 4.60
N ARG A 386 12.30 -18.64 5.65
CA ARG A 386 13.37 -18.90 6.60
C ARG A 386 12.79 -18.93 8.00
N SER A 387 13.02 -20.03 8.71
CA SER A 387 12.55 -20.24 10.08
C SER A 387 13.71 -20.63 11.00
N GLU A 388 13.62 -20.23 12.26
CA GLU A 388 14.51 -20.70 13.33
C GLU A 388 14.11 -22.11 13.80
N ASP A 389 12.91 -22.57 13.40
CA ASP A 389 12.33 -23.85 13.78
C ASP A 389 12.25 -24.84 12.62
N ALA A 390 12.33 -26.13 12.96
CA ALA A 390 12.21 -27.22 11.99
C ALA A 390 10.78 -27.41 11.45
N ASN A 391 9.81 -26.71 12.04
CA ASN A 391 8.41 -26.72 11.63
C ASN A 391 8.03 -25.30 11.19
N LEU A 392 7.77 -25.12 9.90
CA LEU A 392 7.36 -23.85 9.34
C LEU A 392 5.92 -23.48 9.77
N ASP A 393 5.71 -22.25 10.22
CA ASP A 393 4.39 -21.61 10.20
C ASP A 393 4.33 -20.59 9.05
N VAL A 394 3.58 -20.94 8.01
CA VAL A 394 3.44 -20.12 6.79
C VAL A 394 2.76 -18.76 7.02
N ASN A 395 2.20 -18.52 8.21
CA ASN A 395 1.52 -17.27 8.56
C ASN A 395 2.39 -16.32 9.42
N SER A 396 3.42 -16.84 10.08
CA SER A 396 4.27 -16.04 10.97
C SER A 396 5.75 -16.05 10.60
N ASP A 397 6.24 -17.13 9.99
CA ASP A 397 7.66 -17.24 9.65
C ASP A 397 8.05 -16.34 8.47
N ALA A 398 9.32 -15.93 8.46
CA ALA A 398 9.79 -14.91 7.55
C ALA A 398 9.82 -15.41 6.10
N ILE A 399 9.10 -14.69 5.23
CA ILE A 399 9.28 -14.81 3.78
C ILE A 399 10.51 -13.99 3.39
N ILE A 400 11.54 -14.66 2.86
CA ILE A 400 12.77 -14.00 2.39
C ILE A 400 12.69 -13.66 0.89
N GLN A 401 11.87 -14.37 0.13
CA GLN A 401 11.68 -14.10 -1.30
C GLN A 401 10.29 -14.51 -1.80
N ILE A 402 9.75 -13.72 -2.73
CA ILE A 402 8.59 -14.07 -3.56
C ILE A 402 8.97 -13.83 -5.03
N ARG A 403 8.58 -14.73 -5.92
CA ARG A 403 8.76 -14.59 -7.36
C ARG A 403 7.56 -15.12 -8.10
N PHE A 404 7.45 -14.70 -9.35
CA PHE A 404 6.45 -15.17 -10.29
C PHE A 404 7.12 -15.84 -11.49
N GLY A 405 6.58 -16.98 -11.90
CA GLY A 405 7.04 -17.72 -13.07
C GLY A 405 6.74 -19.21 -12.95
N ASP A 406 7.22 -20.00 -13.91
CA ASP A 406 7.06 -21.45 -13.98
C ASP A 406 8.41 -22.20 -13.95
N ALA A 407 9.52 -21.48 -14.02
CA ALA A 407 10.87 -22.04 -14.05
C ALA A 407 11.47 -22.19 -12.64
N PRO A 408 12.46 -23.10 -12.47
CA PRO A 408 13.27 -23.13 -11.25
C PRO A 408 13.95 -21.79 -10.99
N VAL A 409 14.03 -21.40 -9.72
CA VAL A 409 14.70 -20.17 -9.30
C VAL A 409 15.87 -20.47 -8.38
N SER A 410 16.89 -19.61 -8.41
CA SER A 410 17.91 -19.52 -7.36
C SER A 410 17.82 -18.17 -6.64
N TYR A 411 17.98 -18.20 -5.32
CA TYR A 411 18.07 -17.02 -4.46
C TYR A 411 19.21 -17.19 -3.47
N THR A 412 20.07 -16.19 -3.35
CA THR A 412 21.13 -16.18 -2.34
C THR A 412 20.63 -15.48 -1.09
N ASP A 413 20.57 -16.22 0.02
CA ASP A 413 20.42 -15.62 1.35
C ASP A 413 21.80 -15.29 1.92
N SER A 414 21.94 -14.04 2.37
CA SER A 414 23.20 -13.45 2.79
C SER A 414 23.09 -12.89 4.20
N PHE A 415 24.05 -13.25 5.04
CA PHE A 415 24.17 -12.79 6.41
C PHE A 415 25.33 -11.79 6.54
N ASP A 416 25.17 -10.79 7.40
CA ASP A 416 26.23 -9.82 7.73
C ASP A 416 27.06 -10.25 8.96
N GLY A 417 26.62 -11.28 9.68
CA GLY A 417 27.21 -11.75 10.92
C GLY A 417 26.82 -10.92 12.15
N LEU A 418 25.95 -9.93 11.98
CA LEU A 418 25.47 -9.00 13.00
C LEU A 418 24.04 -9.30 13.43
N GLN A 419 23.39 -10.29 12.84
CA GLN A 419 22.05 -10.74 13.22
C GLN A 419 21.95 -11.19 14.70
N ASN A 420 20.73 -11.11 15.24
CA ASN A 420 20.42 -11.47 16.62
C ASN A 420 20.26 -12.99 16.85
N PHE A 421 20.21 -13.79 15.78
CA PHE A 421 20.18 -15.24 15.84
C PHE A 421 21.38 -15.84 15.10
N ASN A 422 22.17 -16.65 15.79
CA ASN A 422 23.39 -17.29 15.26
C ASN A 422 23.30 -18.83 15.21
N GLY A 423 22.09 -19.34 15.43
CA GLY A 423 21.79 -20.75 15.33
C GLY A 423 21.73 -21.19 13.88
N THR A 424 21.02 -22.29 13.68
CA THR A 424 20.79 -22.87 12.37
C THR A 424 19.42 -22.46 11.85
N TYR A 425 19.35 -22.06 10.57
CA TYR A 425 18.08 -21.76 9.92
C TYR A 425 17.57 -22.95 9.12
N TRP A 426 16.25 -23.07 9.09
CA TRP A 426 15.50 -23.98 8.24
C TRP A 426 14.87 -23.21 7.08
N TYR A 427 14.95 -23.79 5.88
CA TYR A 427 14.44 -23.23 4.64
C TYR A 427 13.36 -24.12 4.06
N PHE A 428 12.32 -23.45 3.56
CA PHE A 428 11.14 -24.06 2.99
C PHE A 428 10.64 -23.24 1.81
N ALA A 429 9.85 -23.86 0.94
CA ALA A 429 9.15 -23.17 -0.13
C ALA A 429 7.72 -23.67 -0.30
N THR A 430 6.86 -22.81 -0.83
CA THR A 430 5.50 -23.15 -1.27
C THR A 430 5.25 -22.58 -2.67
N ASN A 431 4.37 -23.23 -3.43
CA ASN A 431 3.79 -22.69 -4.66
C ASN A 431 2.44 -22.05 -4.31
N LEU A 432 2.10 -20.93 -4.92
CA LEU A 432 0.79 -20.30 -4.83
C LEU A 432 0.29 -20.00 -6.23
N ASN A 433 -0.94 -20.41 -6.54
CA ASN A 433 -1.52 -20.11 -7.84
C ASN A 433 -1.92 -18.62 -7.95
N ARG A 434 -2.50 -18.21 -9.09
CA ARG A 434 -2.94 -16.82 -9.33
C ARG A 434 -4.03 -16.33 -8.35
N TYR A 435 -4.63 -17.22 -7.54
CA TYR A 435 -5.60 -16.89 -6.49
C TYR A 435 -4.98 -16.85 -5.09
N TRP A 436 -3.65 -16.96 -4.99
CA TRP A 436 -2.89 -17.09 -3.75
C TRP A 436 -3.20 -18.35 -2.92
N ASN A 437 -3.87 -19.35 -3.51
CA ASN A 437 -4.04 -20.64 -2.85
C ASN A 437 -2.69 -21.34 -2.74
N GLU A 438 -2.24 -21.57 -1.52
CA GLU A 438 -0.90 -22.04 -1.20
C GLU A 438 -0.83 -23.57 -1.12
N SER A 439 0.21 -24.15 -1.71
CA SER A 439 0.50 -25.58 -1.66
C SER A 439 0.87 -26.05 -0.25
N ALA A 440 1.00 -27.36 -0.09
CA ALA A 440 1.81 -27.89 1.01
C ALA A 440 3.26 -27.38 0.94
N VAL A 441 3.95 -27.43 2.07
CA VAL A 441 5.35 -27.01 2.20
C VAL A 441 6.28 -28.02 1.51
N SER A 442 7.36 -27.53 0.89
CA SER A 442 8.42 -28.35 0.31
C SER A 442 9.11 -29.25 1.35
N ASN A 443 10.06 -30.07 0.89
CA ASN A 443 11.06 -30.63 1.79
C ASN A 443 11.81 -29.50 2.53
N ALA A 444 12.22 -29.78 3.78
CA ALA A 444 13.03 -28.86 4.57
C ALA A 444 14.52 -28.96 4.16
N ALA A 445 15.21 -27.84 4.18
CA ALA A 445 16.68 -27.79 4.12
C ALA A 445 17.23 -26.95 5.29
N GLN A 446 18.46 -27.22 5.69
CA GLN A 446 19.02 -26.67 6.92
C GLN A 446 20.42 -26.08 6.66
N SER A 447 20.70 -24.89 7.19
CA SER A 447 22.06 -24.31 7.14
C SER A 447 23.02 -24.95 8.15
N ASP A 448 24.27 -24.52 8.16
CA ASP A 448 25.10 -24.62 9.37
C ASP A 448 24.71 -23.50 10.35
N PRO A 449 25.17 -23.54 11.61
CA PRO A 449 25.09 -22.39 12.51
C PRO A 449 25.72 -21.15 11.88
N ILE A 450 24.96 -20.05 11.84
CA ILE A 450 25.42 -18.82 11.20
C ILE A 450 26.44 -18.11 12.11
N PRO A 451 27.60 -17.70 11.59
CA PRO A 451 28.57 -16.93 12.36
C PRO A 451 27.95 -15.67 12.99
N SER A 452 28.30 -15.39 14.25
CA SER A 452 28.04 -14.12 14.91
C SER A 452 29.36 -13.43 15.20
N PHE A 453 29.56 -12.27 14.58
CA PHE A 453 30.70 -11.41 14.85
C PHE A 453 30.51 -10.64 16.15
N ALA A 454 31.63 -10.20 16.73
CA ALA A 454 31.62 -9.41 17.96
C ALA A 454 30.97 -8.04 17.68
N PRO A 455 30.19 -7.48 18.64
CA PRO A 455 29.72 -6.11 18.51
C PRO A 455 30.90 -5.13 18.56
N GLU A 456 30.80 -4.03 17.81
CA GLU A 456 31.77 -2.94 17.78
C GLU A 456 31.08 -1.62 18.11
N VAL A 457 31.81 -0.66 18.68
CA VAL A 457 31.33 0.72 18.84
C VAL A 457 31.52 1.47 17.53
N THR A 458 30.45 1.98 16.95
CA THR A 458 30.46 2.70 15.66
C THR A 458 30.42 4.22 15.83
N GLY A 459 30.00 4.72 16.98
CA GLY A 459 29.95 6.15 17.26
C GLY A 459 29.68 6.46 18.73
N THR A 460 30.10 7.66 19.15
CA THR A 460 29.83 8.18 20.48
C THR A 460 29.44 9.66 20.42
N VAL A 461 28.67 10.10 21.41
CA VAL A 461 28.44 11.52 21.71
C VAL A 461 28.79 11.73 23.19
N PRO A 462 29.77 12.57 23.54
CA PRO A 462 30.65 13.30 22.63
C PRO A 462 31.55 12.34 21.82
N ALA A 463 32.14 12.81 20.72
CA ALA A 463 33.17 12.05 20.05
C ALA A 463 34.45 12.00 20.92
N GLU A 464 35.37 11.09 20.61
CA GLU A 464 36.65 10.99 21.33
C GLU A 464 37.41 12.33 21.30
N GLY A 465 37.69 12.86 22.49
CA GLY A 465 38.38 14.13 22.71
C GLY A 465 37.50 15.39 22.66
N ASP A 466 36.20 15.27 22.34
CA ASP A 466 35.29 16.40 22.23
C ASP A 466 34.78 16.92 23.58
N THR A 467 34.07 18.05 23.54
CA THR A 467 33.44 18.67 24.70
C THR A 467 31.98 18.28 24.83
N LEU A 468 31.55 17.91 26.04
CA LEU A 468 30.19 17.61 26.42
C LEU A 468 29.69 18.64 27.44
N PRO A 469 28.57 19.34 27.20
CA PRO A 469 27.98 20.18 28.24
C PRO A 469 27.71 19.39 29.53
N VAL A 470 27.98 20.01 30.68
CA VAL A 470 27.88 19.37 32.01
C VAL A 470 26.54 18.68 32.33
N GLN A 471 25.45 19.08 31.68
CA GLN A 471 24.09 18.56 31.86
C GLN A 471 23.67 17.51 30.82
N ASN A 472 24.55 17.16 29.89
CA ASN A 472 24.21 16.25 28.79
C ASN A 472 24.50 14.79 29.14
N SER A 473 23.75 13.90 28.50
CA SER A 473 24.00 12.47 28.51
C SER A 473 25.05 12.08 27.46
N LEU A 474 25.72 10.96 27.71
CA LEU A 474 26.59 10.36 26.71
C LEU A 474 25.80 9.35 25.90
N THR A 475 26.16 9.16 24.64
CA THR A 475 25.58 8.13 23.78
C THR A 475 26.68 7.25 23.19
N VAL A 476 26.45 5.94 23.12
CA VAL A 476 27.32 4.95 22.46
C VAL A 476 26.48 4.13 21.50
N THR A 477 26.89 4.05 20.24
CA THR A 477 26.21 3.28 19.19
C THR A 477 27.01 2.02 18.87
N PHE A 478 26.32 0.89 18.74
CA PHE A 478 26.88 -0.43 18.46
C PHE A 478 26.50 -0.94 17.07
N THR A 479 27.31 -1.85 16.51
CA THR A 479 27.01 -2.53 15.24
C THR A 479 25.78 -3.45 15.29
N LYS A 480 25.39 -3.93 16.47
CA LYS A 480 24.26 -4.86 16.68
C LYS A 480 23.68 -4.76 18.08
N SER A 481 22.50 -5.37 18.28
CA SER A 481 21.77 -5.33 19.55
C SER A 481 22.58 -5.89 20.70
N MET A 482 22.65 -5.15 21.80
CA MET A 482 23.39 -5.52 22.99
C MET A 482 22.51 -6.25 24.02
N ASP A 483 23.10 -7.13 24.84
CA ASP A 483 22.40 -7.63 26.04
C ASP A 483 22.45 -6.54 27.11
N VAL A 484 21.33 -5.84 27.28
CA VAL A 484 21.17 -4.73 28.23
C VAL A 484 21.52 -5.12 29.67
N ASN A 485 21.36 -6.39 30.05
CA ASN A 485 21.68 -6.86 31.40
C ASN A 485 23.20 -6.95 31.63
N SER A 486 23.98 -7.19 30.58
CA SER A 486 25.44 -7.28 30.66
C SER A 486 26.11 -5.95 31.05
N PHE A 487 25.38 -4.83 30.99
CA PHE A 487 25.88 -3.49 31.27
C PHE A 487 25.77 -3.08 32.75
N GLN A 488 25.14 -3.91 33.59
CA GLN A 488 24.99 -3.61 35.01
C GLN A 488 26.38 -3.49 35.68
N ASN A 489 26.72 -2.29 36.16
CA ASN A 489 28.03 -1.95 36.73
C ASN A 489 29.22 -2.13 35.76
N ALA A 490 28.99 -2.15 34.45
CA ALA A 490 30.04 -2.32 33.44
C ALA A 490 30.71 -1.00 33.04
N ILE A 491 30.17 0.14 33.48
CA ILE A 491 30.61 1.48 33.08
C ILE A 491 31.16 2.23 34.29
N THR A 492 32.33 2.83 34.12
CA THR A 492 33.01 3.62 35.16
C THR A 492 33.55 4.92 34.59
N PHE A 493 33.66 5.94 35.43
CA PHE A 493 34.23 7.24 35.07
C PHE A 493 35.49 7.54 35.89
N ASN A 494 36.45 8.23 35.27
CA ASN A 494 37.58 8.84 35.93
C ASN A 494 37.73 10.32 35.46
N PRO A 495 37.55 11.32 36.34
CA PRO A 495 37.21 11.22 37.76
C PRO A 495 35.84 10.58 37.98
N ALA A 496 35.63 10.03 39.18
CA ALA A 496 34.41 9.28 39.50
C ALA A 496 33.15 10.15 39.33
N ALA A 497 32.19 9.64 38.58
CA ALA A 497 30.83 10.18 38.43
C ALA A 497 29.85 9.02 38.58
N ALA A 498 28.74 9.26 39.30
CA ALA A 498 27.67 8.28 39.42
C ALA A 498 26.77 8.32 38.16
N ILE A 499 26.14 7.19 37.87
CA ILE A 499 25.20 7.04 36.76
C ILE A 499 23.81 6.89 37.38
N SER A 500 22.87 7.74 36.96
CA SER A 500 21.49 7.68 37.40
C SER A 500 20.71 6.61 36.62
N GLU A 501 20.90 6.55 35.30
CA GLU A 501 20.17 5.64 34.42
C GLU A 501 20.95 5.30 33.15
N LEU A 502 20.75 4.07 32.66
CA LEU A 502 21.09 3.64 31.31
C LEU A 502 19.80 3.43 30.52
N THR A 503 19.63 4.16 29.43
CA THR A 503 18.50 3.98 28.51
C THR A 503 18.97 3.45 27.17
N TRP A 504 18.11 2.68 26.50
CA TRP A 504 18.42 2.01 25.24
C TRP A 504 17.42 2.42 24.17
N SER A 505 17.91 2.49 22.94
CA SER A 505 17.09 2.78 21.75
C SER A 505 17.64 2.06 20.53
N ASP A 506 16.91 2.15 19.42
CA ASP A 506 17.24 1.47 18.16
C ASP A 506 17.49 -0.03 18.31
N HIS A 507 16.52 -0.74 18.92
CA HIS A 507 16.61 -2.19 19.16
C HIS A 507 17.88 -2.55 19.96
N ASP A 508 18.13 -1.81 21.04
CA ASP A 508 19.27 -1.97 21.94
C ASP A 508 20.64 -1.80 21.27
N ARG A 509 20.72 -0.98 20.21
CA ARG A 509 21.96 -0.62 19.52
C ARG A 509 22.52 0.72 19.95
N VAL A 510 21.72 1.56 20.60
CA VAL A 510 22.14 2.88 21.08
C VAL A 510 21.93 2.96 22.58
N LEU A 511 23.03 3.05 23.31
CA LEU A 511 23.06 3.25 24.76
C LEU A 511 23.17 4.73 25.07
N THR A 512 22.27 5.25 25.90
CA THR A 512 22.39 6.57 26.51
C THR A 512 22.71 6.43 28.00
N ILE A 513 23.78 7.09 28.44
CA ILE A 513 24.30 7.08 29.80
C ILE A 513 23.97 8.42 30.44
N ASN A 514 23.15 8.41 31.48
CA ASN A 514 22.76 9.61 32.21
C ASN A 514 23.57 9.71 33.52
N PRO A 515 24.45 10.70 33.68
CA PRO A 515 25.10 10.96 34.96
C PRO A 515 24.08 11.30 36.06
N ASP A 516 24.43 11.01 37.31
CA ASP A 516 23.67 11.45 38.48
C ASP A 516 24.07 12.89 38.85
N GLY A 517 23.39 13.85 38.20
CA GLY A 517 23.67 15.29 38.31
C GLY A 517 24.72 15.79 37.30
N ASP A 518 25.07 17.07 37.44
CA ASP A 518 25.98 17.75 36.51
C ASP A 518 27.43 17.23 36.66
N LEU A 519 28.08 16.96 35.52
CA LEU A 519 29.52 16.68 35.50
C LEU A 519 30.31 17.94 35.89
N GLN A 520 31.56 17.77 36.36
CA GLN A 520 32.38 18.90 36.79
C GLN A 520 32.80 19.76 35.59
N PHE A 521 32.52 21.06 35.62
CA PHE A 521 32.93 21.98 34.55
C PHE A 521 34.46 22.02 34.34
N ASN A 522 34.88 22.15 33.08
CA ASN A 522 36.29 22.23 32.64
C ASN A 522 37.14 21.06 33.17
N THR A 523 36.59 19.85 33.14
CA THR A 523 37.22 18.64 33.67
C THR A 523 37.38 17.59 32.57
N ALA A 524 38.56 16.96 32.50
CA ALA A 524 38.78 15.84 31.60
C ALA A 524 38.25 14.56 32.24
N TYR A 525 37.36 13.86 31.52
CA TYR A 525 36.79 12.59 31.92
C TYR A 525 37.27 11.46 30.99
N SER A 526 37.44 10.28 31.57
CA SER A 526 37.66 9.01 30.86
C SER A 526 36.57 8.04 31.31
N MET A 527 35.64 7.72 30.41
CA MET A 527 34.61 6.72 30.62
C MET A 527 35.12 5.37 30.11
N THR A 528 35.11 4.34 30.95
CA THR A 528 35.50 2.98 30.57
C THR A 528 34.28 2.07 30.64
N MET A 529 34.03 1.37 29.54
CA MET A 529 33.05 0.30 29.42
C MET A 529 33.79 -1.04 29.36
N ALA A 530 33.43 -1.97 30.26
CA ALA A 530 34.10 -3.25 30.39
C ALA A 530 33.96 -4.10 29.11
N GLY A 531 35.04 -4.78 28.69
CA GLY A 531 35.00 -5.68 27.53
C GLY A 531 34.18 -6.96 27.75
N SER A 532 33.69 -7.18 28.98
CA SER A 532 32.79 -8.29 29.32
C SER A 532 31.33 -8.02 28.98
N VAL A 533 30.97 -6.80 28.55
CA VAL A 533 29.64 -6.55 27.99
C VAL A 533 29.47 -7.38 26.72
N THR A 534 28.25 -7.89 26.50
CA THR A 534 27.97 -8.81 25.40
C THR A 534 26.84 -8.34 24.51
N ASP A 535 26.83 -8.81 23.26
CA ASP A 535 25.63 -8.80 22.44
C ASP A 535 24.57 -9.79 22.94
N VAL A 536 23.37 -9.77 22.33
CA VAL A 536 22.29 -10.73 22.63
C VAL A 536 22.64 -12.20 22.32
N ASN A 537 23.73 -12.45 21.58
CA ASN A 537 24.26 -13.79 21.32
C ASN A 537 25.40 -14.18 22.29
N GLY A 538 25.68 -13.36 23.31
CA GLY A 538 26.75 -13.60 24.27
C GLY A 538 28.17 -13.32 23.74
N ARG A 539 28.33 -12.59 22.63
CA ARG A 539 29.65 -12.20 22.09
C ARG A 539 30.17 -10.97 22.81
N PRO A 540 31.40 -11.01 23.36
CA PRO A 540 32.00 -9.85 24.02
C PRO A 540 32.35 -8.75 23.01
N LEU A 541 32.43 -7.51 23.49
CA LEU A 541 32.82 -6.35 22.70
C LEU A 541 34.17 -6.56 21.99
N ALA A 542 34.22 -6.20 20.70
CA ALA A 542 35.44 -6.28 19.90
C ALA A 542 36.53 -5.38 20.48
N GLY A 543 37.77 -5.89 20.55
CA GLY A 543 38.92 -5.13 21.02
C GLY A 543 39.07 -5.02 22.55
N GLY A 544 38.12 -5.52 23.34
CA GLY A 544 38.19 -5.51 24.81
C GLY A 544 37.47 -4.31 25.43
N PRO A 545 37.91 -3.80 26.60
CA PRO A 545 37.29 -2.63 27.21
C PRO A 545 37.37 -1.41 26.28
N PHE A 546 36.25 -0.70 26.16
CA PHE A 546 36.15 0.53 25.40
C PHE A 546 36.38 1.73 26.33
N VAL A 547 37.18 2.70 25.86
CA VAL A 547 37.48 3.92 26.61
C VAL A 547 37.10 5.12 25.74
N LEU A 548 36.31 6.02 26.32
CA LEU A 548 35.95 7.31 25.72
C LEU A 548 36.50 8.44 26.58
N ASN A 549 37.36 9.28 26.02
CA ASN A 549 37.89 10.46 26.68
C ASN A 549 37.15 11.71 26.17
N PHE A 550 36.79 12.62 27.06
CA PHE A 550 36.10 13.86 26.72
C PHE A 550 36.35 14.97 27.76
N GLN A 551 35.96 16.20 27.44
CA GLN A 551 35.98 17.32 28.38
C GLN A 551 34.59 17.86 28.64
N THR A 552 34.36 18.43 29.80
CA THR A 552 33.08 19.05 30.21
C THR A 552 33.17 20.54 30.47
#